data_AF-A0A0B5EIK2-F1
#
_entry.id   AF-A0A0B5EIK2-F1
#
_cell.length_a   1.000
_cell.length_b   1.000
_cell.length_c   1.000
_cell.angle_alpha   90.00
_cell.angle_beta   90.00
_cell.angle_gamma   90.00
#
_symmetry.space_group_name_H-M   'P 1'
#
loop_
_entity.id
_entity.type
_entity.pdbx_description
1 polymer ?
#
loop_
_entity_poly.entity_id
_entity_poly.type
_entity_poly.pdbx_seq_one_letter_code
_entity_poly.pdbx_strand_id
1 'polypeptide(L)'
;MTTPSEATAAAADTSTALAAAGRLLRVEKGHAEPEEVAALAAILLARASSFAEPAAPAHRGRNKAGWRRLERTPGFRAPHSWQG
;
A
#
# COMPACT_ATOMS: atom_id res chain seq x y z
N MET A 1 -20.47 41.74 13.75
CA MET A 1 -20.40 40.67 14.77
C MET A 1 -20.66 39.37 14.06
N THR A 2 -19.61 38.73 13.55
CA THR A 2 -19.68 37.52 12.72
C THR A 2 -18.61 36.57 13.22
N THR A 3 -18.98 35.33 13.52
CA THR A 3 -18.14 34.31 14.17
C THR A 3 -17.22 33.59 13.17
N PRO A 4 -16.01 33.16 13.56
CA PRO A 4 -15.27 32.12 12.85
C PRO A 4 -15.43 30.80 13.62
N SER A 5 -16.31 29.89 13.17
CA SER A 5 -16.56 28.61 13.87
C SER A 5 -16.67 27.40 12.93
N GLU A 6 -16.11 27.47 11.73
CA GLU A 6 -16.18 26.36 10.75
C GLU A 6 -14.81 25.77 10.37
N ALA A 7 -13.70 26.43 10.71
CA ALA A 7 -12.36 25.99 10.32
C ALA A 7 -11.86 24.73 11.07
N THR A 8 -12.45 24.38 12.21
CA THR A 8 -11.96 23.26 13.04
C THR A 8 -12.57 21.90 12.65
N ALA A 9 -13.67 21.88 11.89
CA ALA A 9 -14.33 20.63 11.50
C ALA A 9 -13.59 19.85 10.40
N ALA A 10 -12.89 20.54 9.48
CA ALA A 10 -12.07 19.91 8.43
C ALA A 10 -10.73 19.34 8.97
N ALA A 11 -10.23 19.84 10.10
CA ALA A 11 -9.00 19.36 10.72
C ALA A 11 -9.15 17.95 11.34
N ALA A 12 -10.36 17.57 11.78
CA ALA A 12 -10.64 16.25 12.36
C ALA A 12 -10.59 15.12 11.32
N ASP A 13 -11.01 15.40 10.09
CA ASP A 13 -10.96 14.44 8.96
C ASP A 13 -9.49 14.18 8.56
N THR A 14 -8.67 15.24 8.56
CA THR A 14 -7.24 15.14 8.26
C THR A 14 -6.46 14.45 9.38
N SER A 15 -6.81 14.67 10.65
CA SER A 15 -6.15 14.00 11.79
C SER A 15 -6.49 12.51 11.85
N THR A 16 -7.70 12.10 11.47
CA THR A 16 -8.09 10.70 11.32
C THR A 16 -7.37 10.05 10.14
N ALA A 17 -7.28 10.77 9.01
CA ALA A 17 -6.51 10.33 7.84
C ALA A 17 -5.01 10.21 8.16
N LEU A 18 -4.44 11.11 8.97
CA LEU A 18 -3.05 11.05 9.44
C LEU A 18 -2.84 9.94 10.48
N ALA A 19 -3.82 9.64 11.33
CA ALA A 19 -3.77 8.49 12.25
C ALA A 19 -3.88 7.15 11.49
N ALA A 20 -4.71 7.08 10.45
CA ALA A 20 -4.72 5.97 9.50
C ALA A 20 -3.40 5.90 8.71
N ALA A 21 -2.81 7.06 8.36
CA ALA A 21 -1.50 7.14 7.71
C ALA A 21 -0.36 6.66 8.64
N GLY A 22 -0.46 6.90 9.95
CA GLY A 22 0.45 6.37 10.97
C GLY A 22 0.45 4.84 11.09
N ARG A 23 -0.53 4.16 10.46
CA ARG A 23 -0.62 2.70 10.35
C ARG A 23 -0.13 2.16 9.00
N LEU A 24 0.42 3.00 8.11
CA LEU A 24 0.73 2.59 6.73
C LEU A 24 1.82 1.52 6.63
N LEU A 25 2.81 1.54 7.53
CA LEU A 25 3.95 0.63 7.48
C LEU A 25 4.32 0.18 8.90
N ARG A 26 4.48 -1.13 9.08
CA ARG A 26 4.98 -1.76 10.31
C ARG A 26 6.16 -2.65 9.99
N VAL A 27 7.24 -2.51 10.75
CA VAL A 27 8.40 -3.39 10.67
C VAL A 27 8.22 -4.53 11.68
N GLU A 28 8.05 -5.75 11.18
CA GLU A 28 7.82 -6.93 12.04
C GLU A 28 9.11 -7.52 12.61
N LYS A 29 10.24 -7.34 11.90
CA LYS A 29 11.55 -7.88 12.28
C LYS A 29 12.66 -6.92 11.86
N GLY A 30 13.68 -6.77 12.70
CA GLY A 30 14.79 -5.85 12.47
C GLY A 30 14.39 -4.38 12.67
N HIS A 31 15.29 -3.47 12.31
CA HIS A 31 14.98 -2.05 12.13
C HIS A 31 15.08 -1.68 10.65
N ALA A 32 14.28 -0.71 10.24
CA ALA A 32 14.44 -0.06 8.95
C ALA A 32 15.01 1.33 9.20
N GLU A 33 16.02 1.70 8.41
CA GLU A 33 16.54 3.05 8.46
C GLU A 33 15.47 4.04 7.96
N PRO A 34 15.48 5.30 8.44
CA PRO A 34 14.52 6.31 8.01
C PRO A 34 14.43 6.47 6.49
N GLU A 35 15.56 6.34 5.79
CA GLU A 35 15.66 6.42 4.32
C GLU A 35 14.91 5.27 3.63
N GLU A 36 14.95 4.06 4.21
CA GLU A 36 14.26 2.89 3.65
C GLU A 36 12.74 3.03 3.80
N VAL A 37 12.28 3.51 4.95
CA VAL A 37 10.85 3.80 5.19
C VAL A 37 10.37 4.90 4.24
N ALA A 38 11.16 5.96 4.05
CA ALA A 38 10.85 7.04 3.12
C ALA A 38 10.78 6.56 1.66
N ALA A 39 11.71 5.69 1.24
CA ALA A 39 11.70 5.11 -0.10
C ALA A 39 10.43 4.26 -0.35
N LEU A 40 10.02 3.44 0.62
CA LEU A 40 8.79 2.66 0.52
C LEU A 40 7.55 3.56 0.46
N ALA A 41 7.48 4.60 1.28
CA ALA A 41 6.40 5.57 1.25
C ALA A 41 6.31 6.28 -0.12
N ALA A 42 7.45 6.70 -0.69
CA ALA A 42 7.50 7.34 -2.01
C ALA A 42 6.98 6.41 -3.12
N ILE A 43 7.35 5.13 -3.09
CA ILE A 43 6.86 4.13 -4.04
C ILE A 43 5.34 3.93 -3.91
N LEU A 44 4.83 3.83 -2.68
CA LEU A 44 3.39 3.65 -2.43
C LEU A 44 2.59 4.86 -2.93
N LEU A 45 3.06 6.07 -2.67
CA LEU A 45 2.43 7.30 -3.17
C LEU A 45 2.47 7.36 -4.70
N ALA A 46 3.61 7.08 -5.32
CA ALA A 46 3.72 7.06 -6.78
C ALA A 46 2.76 6.05 -7.43
N ARG A 47 2.60 4.87 -6.80
CA ARG A 47 1.63 3.86 -7.23
C ARG A 47 0.20 4.35 -7.06
N ALA A 48 -0.16 4.90 -5.90
CA ALA A 48 -1.50 5.44 -5.64
C ALA A 48 -1.87 6.52 -6.66
N SER A 49 -0.96 7.44 -6.96
CA SER A 49 -1.15 8.47 -7.99
C SER A 49 -1.32 7.88 -9.39
N SER A 50 -0.60 6.79 -9.71
CA SER A 50 -0.74 6.10 -11.00
C SER A 50 -2.10 5.42 -11.19
N PHE A 51 -2.81 5.10 -10.11
CA PHE A 51 -4.17 4.54 -10.16
C PHE A 51 -5.27 5.61 -10.21
N ALA A 52 -4.95 6.86 -9.88
CA ALA A 52 -5.91 7.98 -9.87
C ALA A 52 -6.16 8.56 -11.28
N GLU A 53 -5.22 8.38 -12.20
CA GLU A 53 -5.42 8.70 -13.62
C GLU A 53 -6.46 7.75 -14.23
N PRO A 54 -7.50 8.26 -14.92
CA PRO A 54 -8.46 7.41 -15.62
C PRO A 54 -7.71 6.63 -16.69
N ALA A 55 -7.39 5.38 -16.38
CA ALA A 55 -6.71 4.50 -17.30
C ALA A 55 -7.60 4.38 -18.55
N ALA A 56 -7.14 4.93 -19.68
CA ALA A 56 -7.61 4.50 -20.99
C ALA A 56 -7.66 2.96 -20.97
N PRO A 57 -8.66 2.30 -21.58
CA PRO A 57 -8.80 0.86 -21.56
C PRO A 57 -7.64 0.24 -22.34
N ALA A 58 -6.46 0.21 -21.74
CA ALA A 58 -5.38 -0.63 -22.15
C ALA A 58 -5.92 -2.03 -21.88
N HIS A 59 -6.06 -2.81 -22.95
CA HIS A 59 -6.17 -4.26 -22.88
C HIS A 59 -4.88 -4.82 -22.23
N ARG A 60 -4.60 -4.47 -20.97
CA ARG A 60 -3.57 -5.10 -20.17
C ARG A 60 -4.14 -6.45 -19.85
N GLY A 61 -3.73 -7.45 -20.63
CA GLY A 61 -3.83 -8.84 -20.22
C GLY A 61 -3.43 -8.87 -18.75
N ARG A 62 -4.40 -9.26 -17.89
CA ARG A 62 -4.19 -9.30 -16.44
C ARG A 62 -2.82 -9.90 -16.21
N ASN A 63 -1.98 -9.21 -15.44
CA ASN A 63 -0.77 -9.81 -14.88
C ASN A 63 -1.28 -10.83 -13.86
N LYS A 64 -1.87 -11.92 -14.35
CA LYS A 64 -2.38 -13.00 -13.54
C LYS A 64 -1.13 -13.52 -12.89
N ALA A 65 -1.01 -13.31 -11.58
CA ALA A 65 -0.05 -14.02 -10.77
C ALA A 65 -0.12 -15.48 -11.23
N GLY A 66 1.03 -16.06 -11.57
CA GLY A 66 1.13 -17.36 -12.23
C GLY A 66 0.79 -18.49 -11.27
N TRP A 67 -0.40 -18.47 -10.67
CA TRP A 67 -0.92 -19.47 -9.75
C TRP A 67 -0.87 -20.79 -10.51
N ARG A 68 0.21 -21.53 -10.28
CA ARG A 68 0.49 -22.77 -10.98
C ARG A 68 -0.50 -23.80 -10.47
N ARG A 69 -0.91 -24.69 -11.35
CA ARG A 69 -1.68 -25.88 -10.99
C ARG A 69 -0.82 -26.72 -10.06
N LEU A 70 -1.12 -26.68 -8.76
CA LEU A 70 -0.38 -27.39 -7.71
C LEU A 70 -0.28 -28.90 -7.98
N GLU A 71 -1.22 -29.44 -8.77
CA GLU A 71 -1.25 -30.80 -9.32
C GLU A 71 0.06 -31.21 -10.03
N ARG A 72 0.82 -30.23 -10.55
CA ARG A 72 2.09 -30.43 -11.28
C ARG A 72 3.32 -29.94 -10.52
N THR A 73 3.18 -29.55 -9.26
CA THR A 73 4.28 -29.10 -8.40
C THR A 73 4.71 -30.26 -7.48
N PRO A 74 6.02 -30.47 -7.22
CA PRO A 74 6.46 -31.47 -6.25
C PRO A 74 5.73 -31.28 -4.91
N GLY A 75 5.17 -32.35 -4.36
CA GLY A 75 4.26 -32.29 -3.19
C GLY A 75 4.89 -31.80 -1.88
N PHE A 76 6.19 -31.51 -1.87
CA PHE A 76 6.90 -30.95 -0.73
C PHE A 76 7.56 -29.62 -1.07
N ARG A 77 7.14 -28.58 -0.36
CA ARG A 77 7.82 -27.29 -0.27
C ARG A 77 8.38 -27.16 1.14
N ALA A 78 9.56 -26.56 1.27
CA ALA A 78 10.17 -26.33 2.56
C ALA A 78 9.22 -25.47 3.44
N PRO A 79 8.96 -25.84 4.71
CA PRO A 79 7.99 -25.16 5.58
C PRO A 79 8.25 -23.66 5.80
N HIS A 80 9.45 -23.18 5.46
CA HIS A 80 9.92 -21.81 5.68
C HIS A 80 10.09 -21.01 4.38
N SER A 81 9.61 -21.50 3.23
CA SER A 81 9.65 -20.72 1.99
C SER A 81 8.36 -19.91 1.80
N TRP A 82 8.53 -18.62 1.52
CA TRP A 82 7.43 -17.70 1.15
C TRP A 82 7.31 -17.51 -0.37
N GLN A 83 8.21 -18.12 -1.12
CA GLN A 83 8.13 -18.25 -2.57
C GLN A 83 7.76 -19.70 -2.87
N GLY A 84 6.71 -19.89 -3.67
CA GLY A 84 6.29 -21.17 -4.22
C GLY A 84 6.69 -21.31 -5.67
#